data_AF-A0A4Y2ND69-F1
#
_entry.id   AF-A0A4Y2ND69-F1
#
_cell.length_a   1.000
_cell.length_b   1.000
_cell.length_c   1.000
_cell.angle_alpha   90.00
_cell.angle_beta   90.00
_cell.angle_gamma   90.00
#
_symmetry.space_group_name_H-M   'P 1'
#
loop_
_entity.id
_entity.type
_entity.pdbx_description
1 polymer ?
#
loop_
_entity_poly.entity_id
_entity_poly.type
_entity_poly.pdbx_seq_one_letter_code
_entity_poly.pdbx_strand_id
1 'polypeptide(L)'
;MQDGVPPHIANPVNQLLKRHFGNARIISRHFPTAWPSRTPDINPCDFWLWGYLKDVVFSTPIAHLAELKARIAQHILNVTPETLRSIVEHAVSRFQVVAENGGQHIEHVLHQSREI
;
A
#
# COMPACT_ATOMS: atom_id res chain seq x y z
N MET A 1 -5.78 0.45 5.82
CA MET A 1 -5.23 1.75 5.35
C MET A 1 -5.81 1.98 3.98
N GLN A 2 -6.40 3.15 3.72
CA GLN A 2 -6.96 3.47 2.41
C GLN A 2 -6.64 4.93 2.08
N ASP A 3 -6.24 5.18 0.85
CA ASP A 3 -5.97 6.51 0.35
C ASP A 3 -7.26 7.35 0.26
N GLY A 4 -7.09 8.67 0.33
CA GLY A 4 -8.21 9.62 0.42
C GLY A 4 -8.89 9.96 -0.91
N VAL A 5 -8.89 9.06 -1.90
CA VAL A 5 -9.44 9.31 -3.25
C VAL A 5 -10.98 9.31 -3.20
N PRO A 6 -11.70 10.14 -3.98
CA PRO A 6 -13.14 10.40 -3.76
C PRO A 6 -14.04 9.15 -3.64
N PRO A 7 -13.91 8.09 -4.47
CA PRO A 7 -14.71 6.87 -4.32
C PRO A 7 -14.44 6.15 -2.99
N HIS A 8 -13.21 6.22 -2.49
CA HIS A 8 -12.74 5.53 -1.29
C HIS A 8 -13.19 6.19 0.02
N ILE A 9 -13.62 7.45 -0.05
CA ILE A 9 -14.06 8.23 1.12
C ILE A 9 -15.54 8.60 1.05
N ALA A 10 -16.28 8.04 0.08
CA ALA A 10 -17.71 8.28 -0.08
C ALA A 10 -18.49 7.79 1.16
N ASN A 11 -19.60 8.45 1.47
CA ASN A 11 -20.41 8.14 2.66
C ASN A 11 -20.82 6.66 2.75
N PRO A 12 -21.28 5.99 1.66
CA PRO A 12 -21.61 4.56 1.72
C PRO A 12 -20.40 3.69 2.10
N VAL A 13 -19.22 4.01 1.57
CA VAL A 13 -17.97 3.29 1.87
C VAL A 13 -17.57 3.51 3.33
N ASN A 14 -17.61 4.75 3.82
CA ASN A 14 -17.28 5.03 5.22
C ASN A 14 -18.25 4.34 6.18
N GLN A 15 -19.56 4.30 5.89
CA GLN A 15 -20.53 3.59 6.70
C GLN A 15 -20.27 2.08 6.72
N LEU A 16 -19.94 1.50 5.57
CA LEU A 16 -19.56 0.08 5.46
C LEU A 16 -18.32 -0.20 6.31
N LEU A 17 -17.25 0.57 6.14
CA LEU A 17 -16.02 0.38 6.90
C LEU A 17 -16.26 0.51 8.42
N LYS A 18 -17.03 1.52 8.85
CA LYS A 18 -17.42 1.69 10.26
C LYS A 18 -18.14 0.47 10.82
N ARG A 19 -19.08 -0.11 10.05
CA ARG A 19 -19.84 -1.30 10.47
C ARG A 19 -18.94 -2.53 10.64
N HIS A 20 -17.94 -2.71 9.78
CA HIS A 20 -17.09 -3.91 9.80
C HIS A 20 -15.91 -3.81 10.77
N PHE A 21 -15.30 -2.63 10.90
CA PHE A 21 -14.03 -2.46 11.61
C PHE A 21 -14.10 -1.53 12.83
N GLY A 22 -15.22 -0.83 13.02
CA GLY A 22 -15.36 0.24 14.00
C GLY A 22 -14.51 1.48 13.63
N ASN A 23 -14.60 2.54 14.42
CA ASN A 23 -13.92 3.80 14.09
C ASN A 23 -12.41 3.78 14.36
N ALA A 24 -11.96 3.07 15.40
CA ALA A 24 -10.58 3.17 15.90
C ALA A 24 -9.55 2.43 15.03
N ARG A 25 -9.97 1.47 14.21
CA ARG A 25 -9.08 0.62 13.39
C ARG A 25 -8.90 1.13 11.97
N ILE A 26 -9.59 2.21 11.59
CA ILE A 26 -9.60 2.72 10.22
C ILE A 26 -8.67 3.92 10.13
N ILE A 27 -7.70 3.82 9.21
CA ILE A 27 -6.84 4.93 8.80
C ILE A 27 -7.32 5.37 7.43
N SER A 28 -8.07 6.47 7.39
CA SER A 28 -8.68 7.07 6.19
C SER A 28 -9.20 8.48 6.51
N ARG A 29 -9.56 9.26 5.49
CA ARG A 29 -10.17 10.59 5.68
C ARG A 29 -11.54 10.44 6.38
N HIS A 30 -11.87 11.36 7.29
CA HIS A 30 -13.10 11.36 8.12
C HIS A 30 -13.17 10.29 9.22
N PHE A 31 -12.03 9.67 9.56
CA PHE A 31 -11.86 8.79 10.71
C PHE A 31 -10.91 9.44 11.74
N PRO A 32 -10.87 8.96 13.00
CA PRO A 32 -10.00 9.51 14.04
C PRO A 32 -8.52 9.55 13.63
N THR A 33 -8.06 8.53 12.91
CA THR A 33 -6.71 8.49 12.33
C THR A 33 -6.79 8.83 10.85
N ALA A 34 -6.43 10.06 10.49
CA ALA A 34 -6.46 10.51 9.10
C ALA A 34 -5.29 9.93 8.31
N TRP A 35 -5.54 9.52 7.06
CA TRP A 35 -4.49 9.22 6.09
C TRP A 35 -3.91 10.53 5.52
N PRO A 36 -2.59 10.74 5.53
CA PRO A 36 -1.98 11.96 4.98
C PRO A 36 -2.18 12.05 3.46
N SER A 37 -2.38 13.25 2.93
CA SER A 37 -2.56 13.43 1.49
C SER A 37 -1.26 13.17 0.72
N ARG A 38 -1.35 12.60 -0.49
CA ARG A 38 -0.24 12.45 -1.45
C ARG A 38 0.97 11.66 -0.92
N THR A 39 0.72 10.59 -0.19
CA THR A 39 1.76 9.73 0.40
C THR A 39 1.67 8.30 -0.14
N PRO A 40 2.01 8.07 -1.44
CA PRO A 40 2.12 6.71 -1.96
C PRO A 40 3.26 5.94 -1.27
N ASP A 41 4.30 6.65 -0.83
CA ASP A 41 5.52 6.12 -0.20
C ASP A 41 5.28 5.37 1.13
N ILE A 42 4.06 5.37 1.68
CA ILE A 42 3.71 4.65 2.92
C ILE A 42 2.64 3.56 2.71
N ASN A 43 2.02 3.48 1.53
CA ASN A 43 1.03 2.46 1.23
C ASN A 43 1.72 1.19 0.71
N PRO A 44 1.63 0.04 1.41
CA PRO A 44 2.20 -1.23 0.96
C PRO A 44 1.84 -1.64 -0.46
N CYS A 45 0.63 -1.30 -0.89
CA CYS A 45 0.22 -1.61 -2.26
C CYS A 45 1.01 -0.78 -3.29
N ASP A 46 1.26 0.49 -2.98
CA ASP A 46 1.88 1.45 -3.90
C ASP A 46 3.41 1.32 -3.93
N PHE A 47 4.06 1.27 -2.76
CA PHE A 47 5.53 1.18 -2.71
C PHE A 47 6.06 -0.23 -3.02
N TRP A 48 5.22 -1.28 -2.94
CA TRP A 48 5.66 -2.66 -3.13
C TRP A 48 4.78 -3.47 -4.09
N LEU A 49 3.51 -3.72 -3.77
CA LEU A 49 2.70 -4.74 -4.46
C LEU A 49 2.60 -4.48 -5.97
N TRP A 50 2.29 -3.24 -6.37
CA TRP A 50 2.11 -2.91 -7.78
C TRP A 50 3.42 -2.98 -8.56
N GLY A 51 4.55 -2.59 -7.97
CA GLY A 51 5.87 -2.75 -8.55
C GLY A 51 6.22 -4.22 -8.74
N TYR A 52 6.11 -5.01 -7.66
CA TYR A 52 6.34 -6.46 -7.69
C TYR A 52 5.49 -7.16 -8.74
N LEU A 53 4.17 -6.95 -8.72
CA LEU A 53 3.26 -7.58 -9.69
C LEU A 53 3.59 -7.17 -11.11
N LYS A 54 3.91 -5.89 -11.36
CA LYS A 54 4.31 -5.43 -12.68
C LYS A 54 5.55 -6.17 -13.19
N ASP A 55 6.56 -6.30 -12.35
CA ASP A 55 7.82 -6.95 -12.73
C ASP A 55 7.63 -8.45 -13.03
N VAL A 56 6.89 -9.16 -12.18
CA VAL A 56 6.73 -10.62 -12.35
C VAL A 56 5.69 -11.00 -13.41
N VAL A 57 4.54 -10.31 -13.46
CA VAL A 57 3.43 -10.65 -14.37
C VAL A 57 3.80 -10.35 -15.82
N PHE A 58 4.50 -9.24 -16.05
CA PHE A 58 4.94 -8.80 -17.38
C PHE A 58 6.37 -9.23 -17.73
N SER A 59 6.99 -10.11 -16.94
CA SER A 59 8.31 -10.69 -17.25
C SER A 59 8.33 -11.46 -18.58
N THR A 60 7.17 -11.92 -19.04
CA THR A 60 6.96 -12.48 -20.39
C THR A 60 5.70 -11.89 -21.03
N PRO A 61 5.59 -11.87 -22.37
CA PRO A 61 4.39 -11.39 -23.06
C PRO A 61 3.13 -12.10 -22.58
N ILE A 62 2.03 -11.35 -22.56
CA ILE A 62 0.70 -11.83 -22.14
C ILE A 62 -0.21 -11.77 -23.36
N ALA A 63 -0.82 -12.89 -23.72
CA ALA A 63 -1.59 -12.99 -24.95
C ALA A 63 -3.03 -12.48 -24.81
N HIS A 64 -3.64 -12.63 -23.62
CA HIS A 64 -5.05 -12.29 -23.41
C HIS A 64 -5.39 -12.09 -21.93
N LEU A 65 -6.58 -11.53 -21.67
CA LEU A 65 -7.01 -11.12 -20.33
C LEU A 65 -7.11 -12.28 -19.32
N ALA A 66 -7.48 -13.48 -19.76
CA ALA A 66 -7.58 -14.64 -18.85
C ALA A 66 -6.20 -15.02 -18.29
N GLU A 67 -5.17 -15.02 -19.15
CA GLU A 67 -3.79 -15.25 -18.76
C GLU A 67 -3.29 -14.16 -17.79
N LEU A 68 -3.56 -12.88 -18.07
CA LEU A 68 -3.22 -11.79 -17.16
C LEU A 68 -3.78 -12.03 -15.75
N LYS A 69 -5.08 -12.35 -15.66
CA LYS A 69 -5.76 -12.62 -14.39
C LYS A 69 -5.17 -13.84 -13.67
N ALA A 70 -4.88 -14.90 -14.40
CA ALA A 70 -4.30 -16.13 -13.84
C ALA A 70 -2.90 -15.87 -13.25
N ARG A 71 -2.05 -15.14 -13.97
CA ARG A 71 -0.70 -14.79 -13.49
C ARG A 71 -0.76 -13.91 -12.25
N ILE A 72 -1.61 -12.88 -12.23
CA ILE A 72 -1.81 -12.04 -11.04
C ILE A 72 -2.23 -12.90 -9.85
N ALA A 73 -3.23 -13.77 -10.02
CA ALA A 73 -3.72 -14.64 -8.95
C ALA A 73 -2.63 -15.59 -8.44
N GLN A 74 -1.89 -16.23 -9.35
CA GLN A 74 -0.79 -17.12 -9.00
C GLN A 74 0.29 -16.41 -8.17
N HIS A 75 0.73 -15.22 -8.60
CA HIS A 75 1.78 -14.49 -7.90
C HIS A 75 1.30 -13.95 -6.54
N ILE A 76 0.04 -13.55 -6.41
CA ILE A 76 -0.56 -13.17 -5.12
C ILE A 76 -0.61 -14.37 -4.17
N LEU A 77 -1.04 -15.53 -4.64
CA LEU A 77 -1.14 -16.75 -3.81
C LEU A 77 0.23 -17.25 -3.33
N ASN A 78 1.29 -16.93 -4.08
CA ASN A 78 2.66 -17.28 -3.72
C ASN A 78 3.32 -16.27 -2.75
N VAL A 79 2.67 -15.15 -2.42
CA VAL A 79 3.19 -14.22 -1.41
C VAL A 79 3.13 -14.87 -0.04
N THR A 80 4.30 -15.04 0.58
CA THR A 80 4.41 -15.73 1.88
C THR A 80 3.97 -14.83 3.04
N PRO A 81 3.51 -15.41 4.17
CA PRO A 81 3.27 -14.66 5.40
C PRO A 81 4.49 -13.87 5.89
N GLU A 82 5.70 -14.40 5.69
CA GLU A 82 6.97 -13.76 6.03
C GLU A 82 7.20 -12.50 5.20
N THR A 83 6.94 -12.58 3.89
CA THR A 83 6.96 -11.42 2.99
C THR A 83 5.97 -10.36 3.45
N LEU A 84 4.72 -10.75 3.75
CA LEU A 84 3.69 -9.82 4.24
C LEU A 84 4.10 -9.14 5.56
N ARG A 85 4.69 -9.89 6.48
CA ARG A 85 5.19 -9.35 7.76
C ARG A 85 6.27 -8.29 7.52
N SER A 86 7.27 -8.60 6.70
CA SER A 86 8.35 -7.66 6.35
C SER A 86 7.80 -6.38 5.69
N ILE A 87 6.80 -6.50 4.82
CA ILE A 87 6.16 -5.32 4.18
C ILE A 87 5.46 -4.44 5.21
N VAL A 88 4.76 -5.04 6.18
CA VAL A 88 4.11 -4.29 7.26
C VAL A 88 5.15 -3.60 8.15
N GLU A 89 6.25 -4.28 8.47
CA GLU A 89 7.37 -3.69 9.23
C GLU A 89 8.01 -2.52 8.45
N HIS A 90 8.21 -2.67 7.14
CA HIS A 90 8.70 -1.58 6.29
C HIS A 90 7.73 -0.40 6.22
N ALA A 91 6.41 -0.63 6.24
CA ALA A 91 5.44 0.45 6.30
C ALA A 91 5.58 1.24 7.61
N VAL A 92 5.77 0.55 8.75
CA VAL A 92 6.04 1.20 10.05
C VAL A 92 7.32 2.02 10.01
N SER A 93 8.40 1.48 9.47
CA SER A 93 9.66 2.21 9.31
C SER A 93 9.49 3.44 8.42
N ARG A 94 8.79 3.33 7.29
CA ARG A 94 8.46 4.45 6.40
C ARG A 94 7.65 5.54 7.13
N PHE A 95 6.70 5.18 7.99
CA PHE A 95 6.00 6.15 8.83
C PHE A 95 6.94 6.90 9.78
N GLN A 96 7.92 6.22 10.39
CA GLN A 96 8.92 6.85 11.25
C GLN A 96 9.78 7.84 10.47
N VAL A 97 10.28 7.44 9.30
CA VAL A 97 11.08 8.33 8.44
C VAL A 97 10.26 9.53 7.97
N VAL A 98 8.97 9.37 7.63
CA VAL A 98 8.09 10.50 7.30
C VAL A 98 7.98 11.45 8.50
N ALA A 99 7.81 10.93 9.71
CA ALA A 99 7.71 11.75 10.92
C ALA A 99 9.02 12.52 11.21
N GLU A 100 10.17 11.84 11.08
CA GLU A 100 11.50 12.44 11.24
C GLU A 100 11.79 13.49 10.17
N ASN A 101 11.32 13.27 8.95
CA ASN A 101 11.46 14.19 7.82
C ASN A 101 10.38 15.28 7.77
N GLY A 102 9.71 15.57 8.89
CA GLY A 102 8.72 16.65 9.00
C GLY A 102 7.51 16.50 8.07
N GLY A 103 7.16 15.27 7.68
CA GLY A 103 6.04 14.97 6.78
C GLY A 103 6.35 15.08 5.28
N GLN A 104 7.61 15.28 4.90
CA GLN A 104 8.01 15.38 3.50
C GLN A 104 8.20 14.00 2.83
N HIS A 105 8.36 13.99 1.51
CA HIS A 105 8.66 12.78 0.72
C HIS A 105 9.94 12.10 1.22
N ILE A 106 9.96 10.77 1.22
CA ILE A 106 11.05 10.01 1.87
C ILE A 106 11.89 9.16 0.93
N GLU A 107 11.52 9.00 -0.35
CA GLU A 107 12.28 8.15 -1.28
C GLU A 107 13.75 8.58 -1.39
N HIS A 108 14.02 9.89 -1.40
CA HIS A 108 15.40 10.41 -1.41
C HIS A 108 16.20 10.04 -0.16
N VAL A 109 15.54 9.91 1.00
CA VAL A 109 16.15 9.50 2.26
C VAL A 109 16.41 7.99 2.26
N LEU A 110 15.43 7.20 1.79
CA LEU A 110 15.53 5.74 1.73
C LEU A 110 16.64 5.24 0.79
N HIS A 111 16.91 5.97 -0.30
CA HIS A 111 18.01 5.65 -1.21
C HIS A 111 19.39 5.90 -0.60
N GLN A 112 19.55 6.93 0.24
CA GLN A 112 20.83 7.26 0.89
C GLN A 112 21.20 6.24 1.99
N SER A 113 20.22 5.64 2.65
CA SER A 113 20.45 4.61 3.69
C SER A 113 20.87 3.23 3.15
N ARG A 114 20.90 3.04 1.82
CA ARG A 114 21.40 1.81 1.17
C ARG A 114 22.88 1.87 0.77
N GLU A 115 23.55 3.01 0.98
CA GLU A 115 24.96 3.22 0.63
C GLU A 115 25.93 3.23 1.84
N ILE A 116 25.51 2.70 2.99
CA ILE A 116 26.38 2.46 4.17
C ILE A 116 26.34 0.99 4.57
#